data_AF-A0A7V9B281-F1
#
_entry.id   AF-A0A7V9B281-F1
#
_cell.length_a   1.000
_cell.length_b   1.000
_cell.length_c   1.000
_cell.angle_alpha   90.00
_cell.angle_beta   90.00
_cell.angle_gamma   90.00
#
_symmetry.space_group_name_H-M   'P 1'
#
loop_
_entity.id
_entity.type
_entity.pdbx_description
1 polymer ?
#
loop_
_entity_poly.entity_id
_entity_poly.type
_entity_poly.pdbx_seq_one_letter_code
_entity_poly.pdbx_strand_id
1 'polypeptide(L)'
;IGLSGCDIGVSWLLPRLIGASAAFELLLTGRIIDAEEALRLHLVSRVVPDGEVLDAALEVAAEIAANSPMGVWMTKEVMWSQLEIGSLQAGIDLENRTQILTSFTDDMQEAMAAFLEKRPPRFGNA
;
A
#
# COMPACT_ATOMS: atom_id res chain seq x y z
N ILE A 1 -29.46 0.66 -4.25
CA ILE A 1 -30.50 0.95 -3.23
C ILE A 1 -31.10 2.37 -3.31
N GLY A 2 -30.95 3.08 -4.45
CA GLY A 2 -31.52 4.42 -4.60
C GLY A 2 -30.73 5.56 -3.94
N LEU A 3 -29.49 5.29 -3.50
CA LEU A 3 -28.54 6.29 -3.00
C LEU A 3 -27.41 6.50 -4.02
N SER A 4 -26.57 7.53 -3.81
CA SER A 4 -25.37 7.74 -4.62
C SER A 4 -24.37 6.59 -4.48
N GLY A 5 -23.62 6.29 -5.56
CA GLY A 5 -22.48 5.37 -5.50
C GLY A 5 -21.25 5.94 -4.77
N CYS A 6 -21.25 7.24 -4.48
CA CYS A 6 -20.23 7.92 -3.71
C CYS A 6 -20.57 7.84 -2.22
N ASP A 7 -19.91 6.94 -1.49
CA ASP A 7 -20.06 6.77 -0.04
C ASP A 7 -18.68 6.65 0.63
N ILE A 8 -18.54 7.07 1.89
CA ILE A 8 -17.33 7.02 2.74
C ILE A 8 -15.99 6.97 1.95
N GLY A 9 -15.70 8.01 1.16
CA GLY A 9 -14.42 8.17 0.45
C GLY A 9 -14.28 7.41 -0.89
N VAL A 10 -15.27 6.65 -1.35
CA VAL A 10 -15.23 5.95 -2.65
C VAL A 10 -14.96 6.89 -3.82
N SER A 11 -15.62 8.05 -3.86
CA SER A 11 -15.42 9.05 -4.92
C SER A 11 -14.02 9.69 -4.92
N TRP A 12 -13.27 9.51 -3.84
CA TRP A 12 -11.88 9.96 -3.71
C TRP A 12 -10.89 8.87 -4.10
N LEU A 13 -11.08 7.67 -3.53
CA LEU A 13 -10.14 6.56 -3.64
C LEU A 13 -10.28 5.82 -4.98
N LEU A 14 -11.51 5.48 -5.39
CA LEU A 14 -11.72 4.61 -6.55
C LEU A 14 -11.13 5.20 -7.84
N PRO A 15 -11.34 6.50 -8.19
CA PRO A 15 -10.69 7.09 -9.36
C PRO A 15 -9.16 7.13 -9.29
N ARG A 16 -8.58 7.20 -8.09
CA ARG A 16 -7.11 7.16 -7.89
C ARG A 16 -6.55 5.75 -8.10
N LEU A 17 -7.34 4.72 -7.77
CA LEU A 17 -6.94 3.32 -7.94
C LEU A 17 -7.10 2.84 -9.38
N ILE A 18 -8.26 3.08 -10.00
CA ILE A 18 -8.64 2.45 -11.29
C ILE A 18 -8.82 3.46 -12.44
N GLY A 19 -8.49 4.72 -12.20
CA GLY A 19 -8.73 5.81 -13.13
C GLY A 19 -10.18 6.32 -13.12
N ALA A 20 -10.38 7.58 -13.49
CA ALA A 20 -11.69 8.22 -13.47
C ALA A 20 -12.70 7.49 -14.37
N SER A 21 -12.34 7.14 -15.61
CA SER A 21 -13.29 6.57 -16.56
C SER A 21 -13.95 5.28 -16.05
N ALA A 22 -13.15 4.33 -15.55
CA ALA A 22 -13.67 3.07 -15.03
C ALA A 22 -14.47 3.28 -13.74
N ALA A 23 -14.02 4.17 -12.86
CA ALA A 23 -14.75 4.51 -11.63
C ALA A 23 -16.14 5.09 -11.93
N PHE A 24 -16.25 6.03 -12.89
CA PHE A 24 -17.54 6.60 -13.30
C PHE A 24 -18.47 5.52 -13.88
N GLU A 25 -17.95 4.66 -14.76
CA GLU A 25 -18.73 3.58 -15.34
C GLU A 25 -19.31 2.65 -14.27
N LEU A 26 -18.49 2.18 -13.33
CA LEU A 26 -18.92 1.28 -12.26
C LEU A 26 -19.95 1.95 -11.32
N LEU A 27 -19.68 3.19 -10.90
CA LEU A 27 -20.55 3.89 -9.94
C LEU A 27 -21.88 4.35 -10.55
N LEU A 28 -21.90 4.68 -11.84
CA LEU A 28 -23.13 5.12 -12.52
C LEU A 28 -24.00 3.95 -13.00
N THR A 29 -23.38 2.84 -13.43
CA THR A 29 -24.13 1.67 -13.91
C THR A 29 -24.51 0.72 -12.79
N GLY A 30 -23.74 0.69 -11.70
CA GLY A 30 -23.91 -0.29 -10.62
C GLY A 30 -23.67 -1.74 -11.06
N ARG A 31 -23.00 -1.96 -12.20
CA ARG A 31 -22.71 -3.32 -12.67
C ARG A 31 -21.70 -4.00 -11.75
N ILE A 32 -21.83 -5.32 -11.64
CA ILE A 32 -20.90 -6.16 -10.90
C ILE A 32 -19.79 -6.59 -11.86
N ILE A 33 -18.56 -6.64 -11.35
CA ILE A 33 -17.38 -7.14 -12.06
C ILE A 33 -16.90 -8.44 -11.42
N ASP A 34 -16.26 -9.29 -12.22
CA ASP A 34 -15.57 -10.48 -11.74
C ASP A 34 -14.12 -10.15 -11.31
N ALA A 35 -13.43 -11.17 -10.80
CA ALA A 35 -12.06 -11.03 -10.30
C ALA A 35 -11.06 -10.68 -11.42
N GLU A 36 -11.24 -11.21 -12.63
CA GLU A 36 -10.35 -10.95 -13.77
C GLU A 36 -10.45 -9.50 -14.23
N GLU A 37 -11.67 -8.96 -14.32
CA GLU A 37 -11.87 -7.56 -14.62
C GLU A 37 -11.36 -6.66 -13.50
N ALA A 38 -11.58 -7.01 -12.23
CA ALA A 38 -11.04 -6.26 -11.10
C ALA A 38 -9.50 -6.17 -11.15
N LEU A 39 -8.81 -7.25 -11.54
CA LEU A 39 -7.37 -7.26 -11.74
C LEU A 39 -6.95 -6.39 -12.92
N ARG A 40 -7.65 -6.49 -14.06
CA ARG A 40 -7.39 -5.66 -15.26
C ARG A 40 -7.53 -4.17 -14.97
N LEU A 41 -8.48 -3.81 -14.11
CA LEU A 41 -8.70 -2.44 -13.64
C LEU A 41 -7.72 -2.01 -12.54
N HIS A 42 -6.87 -2.91 -12.04
CA HIS A 42 -5.98 -2.69 -10.88
C HIS A 42 -6.75 -2.37 -9.58
N LEU A 43 -8.01 -2.77 -9.48
CA LEU A 43 -8.77 -2.70 -8.23
C LEU A 43 -8.21 -3.69 -7.20
N VAL A 44 -7.69 -4.82 -7.68
CA VAL A 44 -6.93 -5.80 -6.91
C VAL A 44 -5.57 -6.03 -7.58
N SER A 45 -4.57 -6.45 -6.81
CA SER A 45 -3.21 -6.70 -7.31
C SER A 45 -2.93 -8.15 -7.70
N ARG A 46 -3.78 -9.09 -7.27
CA ARG A 46 -3.63 -10.53 -7.52
C ARG A 46 -4.99 -11.22 -7.53
N VAL A 47 -5.13 -12.23 -8.37
CA VAL A 47 -6.25 -13.19 -8.39
C VAL A 47 -5.65 -14.58 -8.21
N VAL A 48 -6.26 -15.38 -7.35
CA VAL A 48 -5.83 -16.75 -7.02
C VAL A 48 -7.04 -17.69 -7.07
N PRO A 49 -6.83 -19.02 -7.16
CA PRO A 49 -7.93 -19.97 -7.08
C PRO A 49 -8.78 -19.82 -5.82
N ASP A 50 -10.04 -20.21 -5.93
CA ASP A 50 -10.96 -20.26 -4.79
C ASP A 50 -10.38 -21.13 -3.67
N GLY A 51 -10.44 -20.63 -2.43
CA GLY A 51 -9.89 -21.29 -1.25
C GLY A 51 -8.44 -20.91 -0.91
N GLU A 52 -7.68 -20.31 -1.84
CA GLU A 52 -6.27 -19.95 -1.61
C GLU A 52 -6.07 -18.47 -1.22
N VAL A 53 -7.15 -17.68 -1.18
CA VAL A 53 -7.10 -16.22 -0.93
C VAL A 53 -6.42 -15.89 0.40
N LEU A 54 -6.73 -16.63 1.46
CA LEU A 54 -6.16 -16.37 2.79
C LEU A 54 -4.66 -16.67 2.82
N ASP A 55 -4.25 -17.80 2.26
CA ASP A 55 -2.84 -18.21 2.25
C ASP A 55 -2.01 -17.22 1.42
N ALA A 56 -2.48 -16.86 0.23
CA ALA A 56 -1.83 -15.85 -0.61
C ALA A 56 -1.74 -14.47 0.07
N ALA A 57 -2.75 -14.07 0.85
CA ALA A 57 -2.72 -12.83 1.62
C ALA A 57 -1.72 -12.89 2.78
N LEU A 58 -1.62 -14.04 3.48
CA LEU A 58 -0.68 -14.25 4.57
C LEU A 58 0.77 -14.32 4.09
N GLU A 59 1.03 -14.85 2.90
CA GLU A 59 2.36 -14.79 2.26
C GLU A 59 2.83 -13.34 2.10
N VAL A 60 1.99 -12.48 1.54
CA VAL A 60 2.30 -11.04 1.39
C VAL A 60 2.45 -10.37 2.76
N ALA A 61 1.61 -10.72 3.74
CA ALA A 61 1.73 -10.20 5.10
C ALA A 61 3.07 -10.61 5.74
N ALA A 62 3.55 -11.84 5.51
CA ALA A 62 4.83 -12.32 6.00
C ALA A 62 6.00 -11.58 5.34
N GLU A 63 5.92 -11.30 4.03
CA GLU A 63 6.90 -10.47 3.33
C GLU A 63 6.97 -9.06 3.92
N ILE A 64 5.82 -8.43 4.19
CA ILE A 64 5.76 -7.11 4.82
C ILE A 64 6.35 -7.16 6.24
N ALA A 65 5.94 -8.14 7.06
CA ALA A 65 6.36 -8.29 8.44
C ALA A 65 7.85 -8.64 8.60
N ALA A 66 8.52 -9.10 7.55
CA ALA A 66 9.96 -9.33 7.54
C ALA A 66 10.79 -8.03 7.46
N ASN A 67 10.16 -6.87 7.26
CA ASN A 67 10.81 -5.57 7.19
C ASN A 67 10.76 -4.81 8.54
N SER A 68 11.53 -3.72 8.65
CA SER A 68 11.51 -2.83 9.83
C SER A 68 10.08 -2.34 10.10
N PRO A 69 9.53 -2.50 11.33
CA PRO A 69 8.20 -2.01 11.68
C PRO A 69 8.03 -0.51 11.44
N MET A 70 9.02 0.29 11.84
CA MET A 70 9.02 1.74 11.60
C MET A 70 9.16 2.05 10.10
N GLY A 71 9.98 1.28 9.37
CA GLY A 71 10.08 1.40 7.92
C GLY A 71 8.73 1.18 7.23
N VAL A 72 8.06 0.07 7.51
CA VAL A 72 6.74 -0.27 6.93
C VAL A 72 5.69 0.78 7.26
N TRP A 73 5.60 1.18 8.53
CA TRP A 73 4.62 2.18 8.96
C TRP A 73 4.85 3.51 8.23
N MET A 74 6.08 4.02 8.27
CA MET A 74 6.39 5.32 7.68
C MET A 74 6.25 5.31 6.16
N THR A 75 6.62 4.22 5.48
CA THR A 75 6.36 4.07 4.04
C THR A 75 4.88 4.18 3.73
N LYS A 76 4.01 3.53 4.51
CA LYS A 76 2.55 3.61 4.31
C LYS A 76 2.02 5.03 4.51
N GLU A 77 2.45 5.73 5.56
CA GLU A 77 2.04 7.11 5.83
C GLU A 77 2.48 8.08 4.72
N VAL A 78 3.74 7.96 4.26
CA VAL A 78 4.27 8.79 3.17
C VAL A 78 3.53 8.53 1.87
N MET A 79 3.27 7.26 1.52
CA MET A 79 2.55 6.93 0.28
C MET A 79 1.13 7.52 0.26
N TRP A 80 0.40 7.45 1.38
CA TRP A 80 -0.92 8.10 1.47
C TRP A 80 -0.83 9.62 1.38
N SER A 81 0.16 10.22 2.02
CA SER A 81 0.38 11.67 1.98
C SER A 81 0.76 12.16 0.57
N GLN A 82 1.57 11.37 -0.16
CA GLN A 82 2.04 11.71 -1.50
C GLN A 82 0.92 11.81 -2.54
N LEU A 83 -0.22 11.14 -2.32
CA LEU A 83 -1.40 11.28 -3.19
C LEU A 83 -2.02 12.69 -3.14
N GLU A 84 -1.70 13.48 -2.11
CA GLU A 84 -2.31 14.78 -1.83
C GLU A 84 -1.31 15.94 -1.84
N ILE A 85 -0.01 15.64 -1.92
CA ILE A 85 1.03 16.65 -1.95
C ILE A 85 1.05 17.35 -3.31
N GLY A 86 0.88 18.67 -3.28
CA GLY A 86 0.73 19.49 -4.49
C GLY A 86 2.02 19.81 -5.25
N SER A 87 3.19 19.36 -4.78
CA SER A 87 4.46 19.58 -5.50
C SER A 87 5.50 18.53 -5.16
N LEU A 88 6.36 18.22 -6.13
CA LEU A 88 7.47 17.28 -5.95
C LEU A 88 8.39 17.68 -4.80
N GLN A 89 8.72 18.97 -4.65
CA GLN A 89 9.63 19.43 -3.61
C GLN A 89 9.07 19.14 -2.20
N ALA A 90 7.78 19.42 -1.98
CA ALA A 90 7.14 19.12 -0.70
C ALA A 90 7.12 17.61 -0.41
N GLY A 91 7.00 16.77 -1.44
CA GLY A 91 7.07 15.32 -1.32
C GLY A 91 8.45 14.84 -0.91
N ILE A 92 9.48 15.36 -1.57
CA ILE A 92 10.89 15.09 -1.23
C ILE A 92 11.21 15.53 0.20
N ASP A 93 10.69 16.69 0.63
CA ASP A 93 10.92 17.19 1.99
C ASP A 93 10.27 16.27 3.05
N LEU A 94 9.09 15.70 2.75
CA LEU A 94 8.43 14.70 3.61
C LEU A 94 9.21 13.38 3.65
N GLU A 95 9.65 12.88 2.49
CA GLU A 95 10.47 11.68 2.38
C GLU A 95 11.78 11.83 3.16
N ASN A 96 12.48 12.96 3.02
CA ASN A 96 13.72 13.26 3.73
C ASN A 96 13.52 13.21 5.25
N ARG A 97 12.49 13.88 5.78
CA ARG A 97 12.16 13.83 7.22
C ARG A 97 11.92 12.39 7.68
N THR A 98 11.22 11.60 6.89
CA THR A 98 10.91 10.20 7.19
C THR A 98 12.17 9.32 7.20
N GLN A 99 13.09 9.50 6.26
CA GLN A 99 14.37 8.81 6.23
C GLN A 99 15.23 9.17 7.45
N ILE A 100 15.25 10.45 7.85
CA ILE A 100 15.94 10.88 9.08
C ILE A 100 15.31 10.22 10.31
N LEU A 101 13.98 10.18 10.43
CA LEU A 101 13.32 9.56 11.58
C LEU A 101 13.61 8.06 11.68
N THR A 102 13.57 7.35 10.56
CA THR A 102 13.84 5.90 10.53
C THR A 102 15.32 5.58 10.79
N SER A 103 16.25 6.46 10.45
CA SER A 103 17.68 6.26 10.75
C SER A 103 18.04 6.38 12.24
N PHE A 104 17.15 6.94 13.06
CA PHE A 104 17.29 6.95 14.53
C PHE A 104 16.84 5.65 15.20
N THR A 105 16.36 4.66 14.45
CA THR A 105 16.03 3.33 14.97
C THR A 105 17.24 2.40 14.90
N ASP A 106 17.27 1.38 15.77
CA ASP A 106 18.29 0.34 15.73
C ASP A 106 18.16 -0.56 14.47
N ASP A 107 16.99 -0.54 13.81
CA ASP A 107 16.69 -1.37 12.64
C ASP A 107 17.63 -1.08 11.47
N MET A 108 18.09 0.17 11.28
CA MET A 108 19.06 0.48 10.21
C MET A 108 20.40 -0.21 10.47
N GLN A 109 20.88 -0.19 11.71
CA GLN A 109 22.14 -0.83 12.09
C GLN A 109 22.03 -2.36 11.99
N GLU A 110 20.90 -2.92 12.44
CA GLU A 110 20.61 -4.34 12.32
C GLU A 110 20.52 -4.79 10.85
N ALA A 111 19.86 -4.00 9.99
CA ALA A 111 19.80 -4.30 8.55
C ALA A 111 21.21 -4.36 7.94
N MET A 112 22.07 -3.40 8.29
CA MET A 112 23.46 -3.38 7.83
C MET A 112 24.26 -4.59 8.35
N ALA A 113 24.15 -4.90 9.64
CA ALA A 113 24.83 -6.04 10.24
C ALA A 113 24.37 -7.37 9.63
N ALA A 114 23.06 -7.58 9.54
CA ALA A 114 22.46 -8.78 8.95
C ALA A 114 22.90 -8.99 7.49
N PHE A 115 22.97 -7.91 6.72
CA PHE A 115 23.47 -7.95 5.34
C PHE A 115 24.94 -8.39 5.26
N LEU A 116 25.82 -7.79 6.08
CA LEU A 116 27.23 -8.16 6.13
C LEU A 116 27.45 -9.61 6.60
N GLU A 117 26.64 -10.05 7.55
CA GLU A 117 26.67 -11.40 8.13
C GLU A 117 25.92 -12.45 7.28
N LYS A 118 25.25 -12.04 6.20
CA LYS A 118 24.43 -12.90 5.32
C LYS A 118 23.37 -13.69 6.07
N ARG A 119 22.69 -13.05 7.03
CA ARG A 119 21.57 -13.62 7.78
C ARG A 119 20.31 -12.77 7.60
N PRO A 120 19.12 -13.31 7.87
CA PRO A 120 17.91 -12.50 7.97
C PRO A 120 18.04 -11.44 9.08
N PRO A 121 17.56 -10.20 8.85
CA PRO A 121 17.51 -9.19 9.89
C PRO A 121 16.47 -9.53 10.96
N ARG A 122 16.70 -9.02 12.17
CA ARG A 122 15.82 -9.18 13.33
C ARG A 122 15.36 -7.80 13.81
N PHE A 123 14.33 -7.30 13.15
CA PHE A 123 13.71 -6.02 13.51
C PHE A 123 12.78 -6.19 14.73
N GLY A 124 12.56 -5.12 15.49
CA GLY A 124 11.58 -5.13 16.59
C GLY A 124 12.08 -4.74 17.98
N ASN A 125 13.27 -4.14 18.07
CA ASN A 125 13.70 -3.47 19.29
C ASN A 125 13.37 -1.98 19.15
N ALA A 126 12.24 -1.57 19.72
CA ALA A 126 12.02 -0.19 20.16
C ALA A 126 12.21 -0.14 21.68
#